data_AF-A0A7Y3ETQ5-F1
#
_entry.id   AF-A0A7Y3ETQ5-F1
#
_cell.length_a   1.000
_cell.length_b   1.000
_cell.length_c   1.000
_cell.angle_alpha   90.00
_cell.angle_beta   90.00
_cell.angle_gamma   90.00
#
_symmetry.space_group_name_H-M   'P 1'
#
loop_
_entity.id
_entity.type
_entity.pdbx_description
1 polymer ?
#
loop_
_entity_poly.entity_id
_entity_poly.type
_entity_poly.pdbx_seq_one_letter_code
_entity_poly.pdbx_strand_id
1 'polypeptide(L)'
;MKMNVMVAHDGESSDDARPLRSGVLEYITVIGIFDSGVGGLTVWQHVSDAAPQADLWYLADQANVPYGPRPLDEVRSIVTGVTDRLVLMGASTVVMACHTASAAALEEMRSRHPGIDFVGLEPAIKPATEWTTTGRVGVLATSTTLDGPLYARVVERYA
;
A
#
# COMPACT_ATOMS: atom_id res chain seq x y z
N MET A 1 -7.68 18.55 -6.84
CA MET A 1 -6.48 17.84 -6.35
C MET A 1 -5.79 17.21 -7.56
N LYS A 2 -4.46 17.29 -7.68
CA LYS A 2 -3.72 16.67 -8.79
C LYS A 2 -3.26 15.29 -8.33
N MET A 3 -3.63 14.23 -9.07
CA MET A 3 -3.08 12.90 -8.84
C MET A 3 -1.76 12.78 -9.62
N ASN A 4 -0.66 12.56 -8.90
CA ASN A 4 0.63 12.26 -9.50
C ASN A 4 0.71 10.74 -9.66
N VAL A 5 0.41 10.25 -10.88
CA VAL A 5 0.54 8.82 -11.22
C VAL A 5 1.96 8.54 -11.65
N MET A 6 2.61 7.60 -10.98
CA MET A 6 3.93 7.10 -11.34
C MET A 6 3.79 5.68 -11.86
N VAL A 7 4.40 5.43 -13.02
CA VAL A 7 4.55 4.07 -13.57
C VAL A 7 5.97 3.63 -13.26
N ALA A 8 6.13 2.48 -12.61
CA ALA A 8 7.45 1.89 -12.41
C ALA A 8 7.96 1.36 -13.76
N HIS A 9 8.79 2.16 -14.44
CA HIS A 9 9.64 1.70 -15.53
C HIS A 9 11.09 1.60 -15.06
N ASP A 10 11.82 0.62 -15.59
CA ASP A 10 13.26 0.51 -15.41
C ASP A 10 13.95 1.68 -16.11
N GLY A 11 14.46 2.64 -15.33
CA GLY A 11 15.44 3.63 -15.80
C GLY A 11 14.96 5.04 -16.15
N GLU A 12 14.35 5.77 -15.21
CA GLU A 12 14.19 7.24 -15.34
C GLU A 12 14.99 8.03 -14.28
N SER A 13 15.65 9.08 -14.78
CA SER A 13 16.65 9.92 -14.14
C SER A 13 16.11 10.87 -13.07
N SER A 14 16.96 11.16 -12.09
CA SER A 14 16.71 11.82 -10.81
C SER A 14 16.59 13.35 -10.82
N ASP A 15 15.88 13.99 -11.76
CA ASP A 15 16.01 15.45 -11.96
C ASP A 15 14.73 16.31 -11.83
N ASP A 16 13.73 15.90 -11.04
CA ASP A 16 12.54 16.74 -10.78
C ASP A 16 12.39 17.17 -9.30
N ALA A 17 13.50 17.62 -8.70
CA ALA A 17 13.47 18.26 -7.39
C ALA A 17 12.85 19.66 -7.50
N ARG A 18 11.54 19.77 -7.25
CA ARG A 18 10.85 21.07 -7.18
C ARG A 18 11.35 21.89 -5.97
N PRO A 19 11.60 23.20 -6.12
CA PRO A 19 12.10 24.02 -5.03
C PRO A 19 11.00 24.28 -3.99
N LEU A 20 11.35 24.08 -2.71
CA LEU A 20 10.52 24.43 -1.56
C LEU A 20 10.31 25.95 -1.52
N ARG A 21 9.05 26.40 -1.60
CA ARG A 21 8.69 27.82 -1.52
C ARG A 21 8.91 28.33 -0.10
N SER A 22 9.67 29.41 0.05
CA SER A 22 9.98 30.02 1.35
C SER A 22 8.78 30.78 1.94
N GLY A 23 8.34 30.41 3.14
CA GLY A 23 7.46 31.22 3.99
C GLY A 23 6.35 30.39 4.65
N VAL A 24 6.51 30.13 5.96
CA VAL A 24 5.69 29.24 6.82
C VAL A 24 5.86 27.76 6.44
N LEU A 25 6.54 26.99 7.31
CA LEU A 25 6.68 25.53 7.17
C LEU A 25 5.34 24.85 7.46
N GLU A 26 4.40 24.97 6.52
CA GLU A 26 3.37 23.96 6.39
C GLU A 26 4.07 22.74 5.80
N TYR A 27 4.48 21.80 6.65
CA TYR A 27 5.05 20.53 6.20
C TYR A 27 3.96 19.80 5.43
N ILE A 28 3.97 19.92 4.11
CA ILE A 28 3.10 19.10 3.25
C ILE A 28 3.52 17.65 3.47
N THR A 29 2.64 16.88 4.10
CA THR A 29 2.81 15.45 4.28
C THR A 29 2.70 14.79 2.91
N VAL A 30 3.71 14.03 2.52
CA VAL A 30 3.67 13.20 1.32
C VAL A 30 3.21 11.79 1.71
N ILE A 31 2.11 11.34 1.13
CA ILE A 31 1.61 9.99 1.29
C ILE A 31 1.82 9.22 -0.01
N GLY A 32 2.72 8.24 0.02
CA GLY A 32 2.94 7.32 -1.07
C GLY A 32 1.93 6.17 -1.01
N ILE A 33 1.12 5.99 -2.04
CA ILE A 33 0.15 4.91 -2.17
C ILE A 33 0.63 3.97 -3.26
N PHE A 34 0.70 2.68 -2.96
CA PHE A 34 1.17 1.67 -3.90
C PHE A 34 0.18 0.51 -4.02
N ASP A 35 -0.06 0.07 -5.26
CA ASP A 35 -0.73 -1.19 -5.58
C ASP A 35 0.01 -1.93 -6.70
N SER A 36 -0.19 -3.25 -6.77
CA SER A 36 0.29 -4.07 -7.88
C SER A 36 -0.27 -3.63 -9.24
N GLY A 37 -1.38 -2.89 -9.28
CA GLY A 37 -1.95 -2.34 -10.51
C GLY A 37 -2.84 -1.13 -10.23
N VAL A 38 -4.04 -1.13 -10.84
CA VAL A 38 -5.01 -0.03 -10.70
C VAL A 38 -6.10 -0.29 -9.64
N GLY A 39 -6.11 -1.46 -9.01
CA GLY A 39 -7.16 -1.84 -8.04
C GLY A 39 -7.14 -0.94 -6.80
N GLY A 40 -5.94 -0.48 -6.41
CA GLY A 40 -5.70 0.43 -5.30
C GLY A 40 -6.24 1.86 -5.49
N LEU A 41 -6.75 2.22 -6.68
CA LEU A 41 -7.35 3.55 -6.89
C LEU A 41 -8.58 3.79 -5.99
N THR A 42 -9.27 2.73 -5.57
CA THR A 42 -10.35 2.81 -4.59
C THR A 42 -9.83 3.27 -3.21
N VAL A 43 -8.68 2.75 -2.79
CA VAL A 43 -7.99 3.18 -1.56
C VAL A 43 -7.47 4.61 -1.71
N TRP A 44 -6.90 4.97 -2.87
CA TRP A 44 -6.47 6.34 -3.14
C TRP A 44 -7.62 7.34 -2.96
N GLN A 45 -8.81 7.03 -3.46
CA GLN A 45 -9.98 7.91 -3.31
C GLN A 45 -10.30 8.17 -1.84
N HIS A 46 -10.35 7.10 -1.02
CA HIS A 46 -10.61 7.24 0.42
C HIS A 46 -9.50 8.01 1.15
N VAL A 47 -8.24 7.82 0.78
CA VAL A 47 -7.12 8.58 1.36
C VAL A 47 -7.19 10.06 0.95
N SER A 48 -7.52 10.34 -0.31
CA SER A 48 -7.74 11.70 -0.83
C SER A 48 -8.84 12.43 -0.08
N ASP A 49 -9.93 11.75 0.24
CA ASP A 49 -11.04 12.33 0.99
C ASP A 49 -10.69 12.55 2.47
N ALA A 50 -9.92 11.63 3.07
CA ALA A 50 -9.52 11.70 4.48
C ALA A 50 -8.36 12.67 4.75
N ALA A 51 -7.46 12.86 3.78
CA ALA A 51 -6.27 13.69 3.89
C ALA A 51 -6.16 14.70 2.73
N PRO A 52 -7.12 15.63 2.58
CA PRO A 52 -7.17 16.54 1.42
C PRO A 52 -6.00 17.51 1.31
N GLN A 53 -5.23 17.69 2.39
CA GLN A 53 -4.04 18.56 2.44
C GLN A 53 -2.73 17.81 2.14
N ALA A 54 -2.75 16.47 2.07
CA ALA A 54 -1.57 15.68 1.77
C ALA A 54 -1.23 15.70 0.27
N ASP A 55 0.05 15.69 -0.07
CA ASP A 55 0.49 15.41 -1.44
C ASP A 55 0.48 13.90 -1.66
N LEU A 56 -0.40 13.43 -2.53
CA LEU A 56 -0.63 12.01 -2.76
C LEU A 56 0.11 11.55 -4.01
N TRP A 57 0.99 10.57 -3.84
CA TRP A 57 1.68 9.91 -4.94
C TRP A 57 1.16 8.50 -5.10
N TYR A 58 0.71 8.14 -6.30
CA TYR A 58 0.22 6.80 -6.57
C TYR A 58 1.17 6.06 -7.50
N LEU A 59 1.69 4.93 -7.05
CA LEU A 59 2.56 4.05 -7.82
C LEU A 59 1.81 2.75 -8.14
N ALA A 60 1.64 2.48 -9.43
CA ALA A 60 1.11 1.20 -9.92
C ALA A 60 2.25 0.36 -10.49
N ASP A 61 2.52 -0.82 -9.93
CA ASP A 61 3.55 -1.72 -10.45
C ASP A 61 3.03 -2.60 -11.60
N GLN A 62 2.73 -1.93 -12.71
CA GLN A 62 2.26 -2.56 -13.95
C GLN A 62 3.27 -3.54 -14.55
N ALA A 63 4.55 -3.42 -14.22
CA ALA A 63 5.59 -4.31 -14.74
C ALA A 63 5.48 -5.72 -14.13
N ASN A 64 5.02 -5.84 -12.89
CA ASN A 64 4.97 -7.11 -12.18
C ASN A 64 3.55 -7.61 -11.85
N VAL A 65 2.51 -6.88 -12.25
CA VAL A 65 1.10 -7.33 -12.12
C VAL A 65 0.86 -8.66 -12.87
N PRO A 66 0.07 -9.61 -12.34
CA PRO A 66 -0.55 -9.64 -11.01
C PRO A 66 0.37 -10.25 -9.94
N TYR A 67 0.21 -9.83 -8.69
CA TYR A 67 0.93 -10.42 -7.54
C TYR A 67 0.25 -11.68 -7.00
N GLY A 68 -1.07 -11.80 -7.17
CA GLY A 68 -1.88 -12.87 -6.61
C GLY A 68 -1.42 -14.31 -6.84
N PRO A 69 -0.82 -14.68 -8.00
CA PRO A 69 -0.32 -16.04 -8.24
C PRO A 69 1.17 -16.23 -7.90
N ARG A 70 1.88 -15.18 -7.45
CA ARG A 70 3.32 -15.23 -7.19
C ARG A 70 3.62 -15.75 -5.77
N PRO A 71 4.78 -16.40 -5.56
CA PRO A 71 5.26 -16.75 -4.22
C PRO A 71 5.43 -15.52 -3.32
N LEU A 72 5.14 -15.67 -2.01
CA LEU A 72 5.24 -14.55 -1.04
C LEU A 72 6.62 -13.91 -0.99
N ASP A 73 7.70 -14.70 -1.08
CA ASP A 73 9.06 -14.17 -1.03
C ASP A 73 9.41 -13.34 -2.27
N GLU A 74 8.89 -13.73 -3.44
CA GLU A 74 9.02 -12.95 -4.67
C GLU A 74 8.27 -11.62 -4.55
N VAL A 75 7.00 -11.68 -4.11
CA VAL A 75 6.19 -10.47 -3.87
C VAL A 75 6.89 -9.53 -2.88
N ARG A 76 7.44 -10.07 -1.79
CA ARG A 76 8.17 -9.28 -0.78
C ARG A 76 9.38 -8.55 -1.35
N SER A 77 10.16 -9.21 -2.21
CA SER A 77 11.32 -8.60 -2.88
C SER A 77 10.89 -7.42 -3.76
N ILE A 78 9.85 -7.62 -4.58
CA ILE A 78 9.31 -6.59 -5.47
C ILE A 78 8.78 -5.41 -4.63
N VAL A 79 7.94 -5.70 -3.63
CA VAL A 79 7.33 -4.71 -2.75
C VAL A 79 8.37 -3.87 -2.05
N THR A 80 9.44 -4.49 -1.54
CA THR A 80 10.55 -3.79 -0.88
C THR A 80 11.14 -2.71 -1.79
N GLY A 81 11.46 -3.05 -3.04
CA GLY A 81 12.03 -2.08 -4.00
C GLY A 81 11.07 -0.93 -4.30
N VAL A 82 9.78 -1.24 -4.44
CA VAL A 82 8.75 -0.22 -4.71
C VAL A 82 8.55 0.72 -3.52
N THR A 83 8.48 0.19 -2.30
CA THR A 83 8.30 1.00 -1.10
C THR A 83 9.56 1.81 -0.76
N ASP A 84 10.75 1.25 -0.97
CA ASP A 84 12.02 1.97 -0.79
C ASP A 84 12.09 3.17 -1.73
N ARG A 85 11.58 3.05 -2.96
CA ARG A 85 11.46 4.17 -3.91
C ARG A 85 10.52 5.26 -3.39
N LEU A 86 9.35 4.91 -2.87
CA LEU A 86 8.41 5.90 -2.28
C LEU A 86 9.04 6.64 -1.10
N VAL A 87 9.73 5.92 -0.21
CA VAL A 87 10.46 6.51 0.92
C VAL A 87 11.56 7.45 0.43
N LEU A 88 12.37 7.03 -0.53
CA LEU A 88 13.45 7.84 -1.11
C LEU A 88 12.94 9.14 -1.73
N MET A 89 11.77 9.10 -2.36
CA MET A 89 11.17 10.30 -2.95
C MET A 89 10.61 11.26 -1.89
N GLY A 90 10.50 10.84 -0.61
CA GLY A 90 10.11 11.70 0.50
C GLY A 90 8.75 11.38 1.12
N ALA A 91 8.15 10.22 0.82
CA ALA A 91 6.94 9.79 1.50
C ALA A 91 7.22 9.55 3.00
N SER A 92 6.55 10.30 3.87
CA SER A 92 6.57 10.08 5.32
C SER A 92 5.59 8.98 5.76
N THR A 93 4.62 8.66 4.90
CA THR A 93 3.64 7.61 5.07
C THR A 93 3.53 6.81 3.77
N VAL A 94 3.53 5.48 3.88
CA VAL A 94 3.36 4.57 2.74
C VAL A 94 2.12 3.69 2.97
N VAL A 95 1.15 3.80 2.07
CA VAL A 95 -0.08 3.00 2.03
C VAL A 95 0.07 1.89 0.99
N MET A 96 0.11 0.65 1.46
CA MET A 96 0.13 -0.56 0.65
C MET A 96 -1.31 -0.98 0.31
N ALA A 97 -1.86 -0.43 -0.78
CA ALA A 97 -3.23 -0.63 -1.23
C ALA A 97 -3.49 -2.00 -1.90
N CYS A 98 -2.52 -2.91 -1.88
CA CYS A 98 -2.66 -4.29 -2.34
C CYS A 98 -2.73 -5.26 -1.15
N HIS A 99 -3.78 -6.08 -1.07
CA HIS A 99 -3.89 -7.12 -0.03
C HIS A 99 -2.72 -8.11 -0.07
N THR A 100 -2.32 -8.54 -1.26
CA THR A 100 -1.20 -9.49 -1.43
C THR A 100 0.12 -8.87 -0.99
N ALA A 101 0.38 -7.60 -1.30
CA ALA A 101 1.57 -6.91 -0.82
C ALA A 101 1.55 -6.73 0.71
N SER A 102 0.40 -6.34 1.27
CA SER A 102 0.23 -6.18 2.72
C SER A 102 0.49 -7.49 3.47
N ALA A 103 -0.04 -8.60 2.97
CA ALA A 103 0.18 -9.92 3.53
C ALA A 103 1.64 -10.39 3.43
N ALA A 104 2.37 -9.99 2.37
CA ALA A 104 3.73 -10.46 2.13
C ALA A 104 4.81 -9.69 2.90
N ALA A 105 4.65 -8.37 3.09
CA ALA A 105 5.77 -7.50 3.44
C ALA A 105 5.48 -6.39 4.47
N LEU A 106 4.23 -6.16 4.92
CA LEU A 106 3.90 -5.00 5.77
C LEU A 106 4.74 -4.93 7.06
N GLU A 107 4.88 -6.05 7.77
CA GLU A 107 5.62 -6.11 9.05
C GLU A 107 7.13 -5.92 8.85
N GLU A 108 7.67 -6.44 7.75
CA GLU A 108 9.07 -6.22 7.40
C GLU A 108 9.32 -4.75 7.08
N MET A 109 8.44 -4.09 6.31
CA MET A 109 8.63 -2.69 5.94
C MET A 109 8.57 -1.77 7.16
N ARG A 110 7.67 -2.03 8.12
CA ARG A 110 7.66 -1.33 9.42
C ARG A 110 8.96 -1.50 10.19
N SER A 111 9.53 -2.71 10.18
CA SER A 111 10.78 -3.00 10.88
C SER A 111 12.00 -2.36 10.19
N ARG A 112 11.99 -2.32 8.86
CA ARG A 112 13.05 -1.76 8.01
C ARG A 112 13.11 -0.23 8.07
N HIS A 113 11.94 0.41 8.22
CA HIS A 113 11.78 1.86 8.17
C HIS A 113 11.03 2.38 9.41
N PRO A 114 11.63 2.36 10.61
CA PRO A 114 10.93 2.70 11.85
C PRO A 114 10.49 4.16 11.97
N GLY A 115 10.97 5.05 11.10
CA GLY A 115 10.57 6.46 11.02
C GLY A 115 9.49 6.76 9.98
N ILE A 116 8.98 5.75 9.29
CA ILE A 116 7.97 5.88 8.23
C ILE A 116 6.70 5.14 8.65
N ASP A 117 5.56 5.78 8.46
CA ASP A 117 4.26 5.15 8.75
C ASP A 117 3.84 4.22 7.61
N PHE A 118 3.98 2.91 7.82
CA PHE A 118 3.47 1.90 6.88
C PHE A 118 2.06 1.45 7.26
N VAL A 119 1.12 1.68 6.34
CA VAL A 119 -0.28 1.28 6.44
C VAL A 119 -0.58 0.24 5.38
N GLY A 120 -1.08 -0.93 5.76
CA GLY A 120 -1.52 -1.97 4.84
C GLY A 120 -3.01 -2.25 4.98
N LEU A 121 -3.53 -3.09 4.09
CA LEU A 121 -4.92 -3.54 4.15
C LEU A 121 -5.06 -4.73 5.11
N GLU A 122 -6.04 -4.61 6.00
CA GLU A 122 -6.49 -5.72 6.85
C GLU A 122 -7.48 -6.60 6.05
N PRO A 123 -7.40 -7.94 6.16
CA PRO A 123 -8.37 -8.84 5.54
C PRO A 123 -9.83 -8.50 5.89
N ALA A 124 -10.69 -8.49 4.86
CA ALA A 124 -12.10 -8.15 4.98
C ALA A 124 -12.92 -9.08 5.90
N ILE A 125 -12.37 -10.23 6.29
CA ILE A 125 -13.04 -11.14 7.23
C ILE A 125 -13.23 -10.48 8.61
N LYS A 126 -12.33 -9.60 9.05
CA LYS A 126 -12.50 -8.87 10.32
C LYS A 126 -13.77 -8.01 10.32
N PRO A 127 -13.93 -6.99 9.44
CA PRO A 127 -15.16 -6.20 9.46
C PRO A 127 -16.39 -7.06 9.13
N ALA A 128 -16.26 -8.08 8.27
CA ALA A 128 -17.39 -8.96 7.96
C ALA A 128 -17.87 -9.78 9.16
N THR A 129 -16.96 -10.26 10.01
CA THR A 129 -17.31 -10.98 11.26
C THR A 129 -17.84 -10.04 12.33
N GLU A 130 -17.30 -8.81 12.43
CA GLU A 130 -17.80 -7.79 13.35
C GLU A 130 -19.21 -7.30 12.98
N TRP A 131 -19.58 -7.30 11.69
CA TRP A 131 -20.85 -6.73 11.21
C TRP A 131 -21.92 -7.78 10.84
N THR A 132 -21.57 -9.06 10.73
CA THR A 132 -22.54 -10.09 10.33
C THR A 132 -23.61 -10.31 11.39
N THR A 133 -24.87 -10.39 10.95
CA THR A 133 -26.00 -10.78 11.81
C THR A 133 -26.33 -12.28 11.70
N THR A 134 -25.75 -12.97 10.71
CA THR A 134 -26.04 -14.40 10.42
C THR A 134 -24.91 -15.34 10.84
N GLY A 135 -23.72 -14.79 11.13
CA GLY A 135 -22.50 -15.58 11.37
C GLY A 135 -21.93 -16.25 10.11
N ARG A 136 -22.49 -15.97 8.92
CA ARG A 136 -22.04 -16.57 7.66
C ARG A 136 -21.32 -15.51 6.83
N VAL A 137 -20.03 -15.73 6.58
CA VAL A 137 -19.16 -14.83 5.82
C VAL A 137 -18.50 -15.60 4.67
N GLY A 138 -18.60 -15.07 3.46
CA GLY A 138 -17.85 -15.55 2.30
C GLY A 138 -16.72 -14.60 1.97
N VAL A 139 -15.50 -15.12 1.78
CA VAL A 139 -14.33 -14.33 1.40
C VAL A 139 -13.86 -14.76 0.02
N LEU A 140 -13.71 -13.80 -0.88
CA LEU A 140 -13.12 -13.99 -2.20
C LEU A 140 -11.79 -13.23 -2.24
N ALA A 141 -10.69 -13.95 -2.40
CA ALA A 141 -9.36 -13.39 -2.45
C ALA A 141 -8.44 -14.26 -3.33
N THR A 142 -7.25 -13.74 -3.64
CA THR A 142 -6.23 -14.51 -4.36
C THR A 142 -5.67 -15.63 -3.48
N SER A 143 -5.15 -16.71 -4.09
CA SER A 143 -4.54 -17.84 -3.36
C SER A 143 -3.45 -17.36 -2.40
N THR A 144 -2.51 -16.52 -2.87
CA THR A 144 -1.45 -15.98 -2.02
C THR A 144 -1.98 -15.17 -0.83
N THR A 145 -3.18 -14.57 -0.94
CA THR A 145 -3.81 -13.89 0.20
C THR A 145 -4.40 -14.90 1.18
N LEU A 146 -5.12 -15.91 0.70
CA LEU A 146 -5.77 -16.93 1.54
C LEU A 146 -4.77 -17.84 2.25
N ASP A 147 -3.66 -18.17 1.58
CA ASP A 147 -2.59 -19.00 2.13
C ASP A 147 -1.61 -18.21 3.00
N GLY A 148 -1.76 -16.87 3.03
CA GLY A 148 -0.85 -15.96 3.71
C GLY A 148 -1.03 -15.94 5.24
N PRO A 149 0.05 -15.70 6.01
CA PRO A 149 0.02 -15.69 7.48
C PRO A 149 -0.89 -14.58 8.04
N LEU A 150 -1.02 -13.45 7.33
CA LEU A 150 -1.92 -12.36 7.72
C LEU A 150 -3.38 -12.83 7.75
N TYR A 151 -3.83 -13.55 6.71
CA TYR A 151 -5.21 -14.04 6.65
C TYR A 151 -5.48 -15.06 7.76
N ALA A 152 -4.59 -16.05 7.92
CA ALA A 152 -4.70 -17.07 8.96
C ALA A 152 -4.83 -16.47 10.37
N ARG A 153 -3.99 -15.47 10.70
CA ARG A 153 -4.04 -14.78 11.99
C ARG A 153 -5.36 -14.04 12.22
N VAL A 154 -5.90 -13.39 11.19
CA VAL A 154 -7.15 -12.65 11.31
C VAL A 154 -8.34 -13.59 11.40
N VAL A 155 -8.32 -14.72 10.68
CA VAL A 155 -9.30 -15.80 10.88
C VAL A 155 -9.27 -16.27 12.34
N GLU A 156 -8.10 -16.70 12.85
CA GLU A 156 -7.96 -17.23 14.22
C GLU A 156 -8.49 -16.28 15.31
N ARG A 157 -8.34 -14.97 15.10
CA ARG A 157 -8.75 -13.96 16.09
C ARG A 157 -10.23 -13.58 16.01
N TYR A 158 -10.86 -13.68 14.84
CA TYR A 158 -12.18 -13.09 14.60
C TYR A 158 -13.25 -14.09 14.09
N ALA A 159 -12.87 -15.31 13.71
CA ALA A 159 -13.76 -16.35 13.18
C ALA A 159 -13.59 -17.67 13.94
#